data_AF-A0A7W0LMB3-F1
#
_entry.id   AF-A0A7W0LMB3-F1
#
_cell.length_a   1.000
_cell.length_b   1.000
_cell.length_c   1.000
_cell.angle_alpha   90.00
_cell.angle_beta   90.00
_cell.angle_gamma   90.00
#
_symmetry.space_group_name_H-M   'P 1'
#
loop_
_entity.id
_entity.type
_entity.pdbx_description
1 polymer ?
#
loop_
_entity_poly.entity_id
_entity_poly.type
_entity_poly.pdbx_seq_one_letter_code
_entity_poly.pdbx_strand_id
1 'polypeptide(L)'
;AEHDITPLHPECNYIDILSQHLALLSKGEPILKPVYQHKDGTFGPPVHVSPNPFTVVEGLLGYHTEEMRDCYDVRVFLALPEELRRRWKVQRDTSKRGYTEDQVLADLDKREPDSAQFICPQERHADMVVTFKEGDNGDPYALDAELLLRDSLPQPDLSPFIGKSDRGMTIEEGDSERRICIAGDIESEQAAEIEEAIWDKLHFASHLRSENLGEVRVGDEVHRSDSLGVVQLLILYHMATAKAAVALGGAGPRAEAEAEDAEDPAKMES
;
A
#
# COMPACT_ATOMS: atom_id res chain seq x y z
N ALA A 1 22.82 -17.03 -5.78
CA ALA A 1 24.02 -17.54 -5.09
C ALA A 1 25.27 -17.38 -5.93
N GLU A 2 25.22 -17.56 -7.26
CA GLU A 2 26.35 -17.28 -8.16
C GLU A 2 26.59 -15.78 -8.42
N HIS A 3 25.58 -14.95 -8.18
CA HIS A 3 25.68 -13.50 -8.15
C HIS A 3 25.42 -13.05 -6.71
N ASP A 4 26.25 -12.16 -6.17
CA ASP A 4 26.14 -11.62 -4.80
C ASP A 4 25.00 -10.59 -4.69
N ILE A 5 23.82 -10.97 -5.18
CA ILE A 5 22.61 -10.15 -5.27
C ILE A 5 21.50 -10.83 -4.47
N THR A 6 20.67 -10.03 -3.82
CA THR A 6 19.53 -10.53 -3.04
C THR A 6 18.25 -10.52 -3.88
N PRO A 7 17.16 -11.17 -3.42
CA PRO A 7 15.86 -11.08 -4.10
C PRO A 7 15.31 -9.66 -4.26
N LEU A 8 15.86 -8.67 -3.55
CA LEU A 8 15.50 -7.26 -3.69
C LEU A 8 16.14 -6.61 -4.94
N HIS A 9 17.21 -7.20 -5.47
CA HIS A 9 17.90 -6.69 -6.66
C HIS A 9 17.04 -6.94 -7.91
N PRO A 10 16.86 -5.95 -8.81
CA PRO A 10 16.06 -6.10 -10.02
C PRO A 10 16.49 -7.26 -10.92
N GLU A 11 17.80 -7.52 -11.03
CA GLU A 11 18.32 -8.66 -11.81
C GLU A 11 17.92 -10.06 -11.26
N CYS A 12 17.46 -10.15 -10.01
CA CYS A 12 16.87 -11.37 -9.46
C CYS A 12 15.40 -11.58 -9.87
N ASN A 13 14.82 -10.63 -10.61
CA ASN A 13 13.39 -10.58 -10.90
C ASN A 13 13.14 -10.44 -12.40
N TYR A 14 12.05 -11.03 -12.89
CA TYR A 14 11.60 -10.87 -14.28
C TYR A 14 10.84 -9.55 -14.46
N ILE A 15 11.55 -8.42 -14.35
CA ILE A 15 10.98 -7.07 -14.41
C ILE A 15 10.32 -6.79 -15.75
N ASP A 16 10.93 -7.24 -16.84
CA ASP A 16 10.41 -7.17 -18.20
C ASP A 16 9.07 -7.91 -18.34
N ILE A 17 8.99 -9.14 -17.83
CA ILE A 17 7.76 -9.94 -17.83
C ILE A 17 6.69 -9.28 -16.96
N LEU A 18 7.06 -8.76 -15.78
CA LEU A 18 6.13 -8.05 -14.91
C LEU A 18 5.57 -6.81 -15.59
N SER A 19 6.42 -5.98 -16.19
CA SER A 19 6.01 -4.79 -16.94
C SER A 19 5.07 -5.13 -18.09
N GLN A 20 5.40 -6.14 -18.90
CA GLN A 20 4.51 -6.63 -19.96
C GLN A 20 3.16 -7.07 -19.41
N HIS A 21 3.15 -7.84 -18.32
CA HIS A 21 1.92 -8.35 -17.73
C HIS A 21 1.03 -7.24 -17.15
N LEU A 22 1.63 -6.22 -16.53
CA LEU A 22 0.89 -5.04 -16.06
C LEU A 22 0.20 -4.32 -17.23
N ALA A 23 0.94 -4.11 -18.32
CA ALA A 23 0.40 -3.47 -19.52
C ALA A 23 -0.71 -4.28 -20.21
N LEU A 24 -0.66 -5.61 -20.16
CA LEU A 24 -1.72 -6.48 -20.67
C LEU A 24 -2.96 -6.41 -19.77
N LEU A 25 -2.76 -6.52 -18.45
CA LEU A 25 -3.86 -6.50 -17.49
C LEU A 25 -4.59 -5.15 -17.49
N SER A 26 -3.87 -4.02 -17.60
CA SER A 26 -4.47 -2.68 -17.69
C SER A 26 -5.32 -2.49 -18.96
N LYS A 27 -5.03 -3.25 -20.03
CA LYS A 27 -5.81 -3.28 -21.27
C LYS A 27 -6.95 -4.30 -21.27
N GLY A 28 -7.14 -5.02 -20.16
CA GLY A 28 -8.15 -6.07 -20.08
C GLY A 28 -7.75 -7.37 -20.81
N GLU A 29 -6.45 -7.59 -21.04
CA GLU A 29 -5.92 -8.81 -21.66
C GLU A 29 -5.42 -9.81 -20.59
N PRO A 30 -5.59 -11.13 -20.81
CA PRO A 30 -5.09 -12.16 -19.89
C PRO A 30 -3.58 -12.38 -19.99
N ILE A 31 -2.99 -12.95 -18.94
CA ILE A 31 -1.56 -13.26 -18.84
C ILE A 31 -1.28 -14.71 -18.43
N LEU A 32 -0.06 -15.19 -18.67
CA LEU A 32 0.46 -16.44 -18.12
C LEU A 32 1.48 -16.11 -17.02
N LYS A 33 0.98 -15.99 -15.78
CA LYS A 33 1.77 -15.55 -14.63
C LYS A 33 2.71 -16.66 -14.14
N PRO A 34 4.03 -16.43 -14.04
CA PRO A 34 4.94 -17.35 -13.37
C PRO A 34 4.52 -17.61 -11.91
N VAL A 35 4.91 -18.77 -11.38
CA VAL A 35 4.63 -19.17 -10.00
C VAL A 35 5.94 -19.49 -9.29
N TYR A 36 6.31 -18.66 -8.32
CA TYR A 36 7.45 -18.92 -7.43
C TYR A 36 7.00 -19.78 -6.23
N GLN A 37 7.69 -20.90 -6.00
CA GLN A 37 7.38 -21.82 -4.92
C GLN A 37 8.24 -21.51 -3.70
N HIS A 38 7.66 -20.86 -2.70
CA HIS A 38 8.38 -20.49 -1.47
C HIS A 38 8.92 -21.67 -0.64
N LYS A 39 8.44 -22.89 -0.90
CA LYS A 39 8.87 -24.10 -0.17
C LYS A 39 10.31 -24.50 -0.50
N ASP A 40 10.69 -24.42 -1.78
CA ASP A 40 11.98 -24.89 -2.28
C ASP A 40 12.72 -23.88 -3.17
N GLY A 41 12.11 -22.72 -3.43
CA GLY A 41 12.71 -21.64 -4.21
C GLY A 41 12.70 -21.88 -5.72
N THR A 42 11.86 -22.78 -6.22
CA THR A 42 11.78 -23.10 -7.66
C THR A 42 10.61 -22.42 -8.36
N PHE A 43 10.64 -22.39 -9.69
CA PHE A 43 9.51 -21.93 -10.52
C PHE A 43 8.65 -23.12 -10.95
N GLY A 44 7.35 -23.03 -10.65
CA GLY A 44 6.33 -23.96 -11.14
C GLY A 44 5.79 -23.60 -12.53
N PRO A 45 4.84 -24.39 -13.06
CA PRO A 45 4.15 -24.05 -14.30
C PRO A 45 3.39 -22.72 -14.16
N PRO A 46 3.35 -21.89 -15.23
CA PRO A 46 2.64 -20.63 -15.18
C PRO A 46 1.13 -20.86 -15.08
N VAL A 47 0.42 -19.88 -14.50
CA VAL A 47 -1.03 -19.90 -14.34
C VAL A 47 -1.68 -18.84 -15.21
N HIS A 48 -2.77 -19.20 -15.89
CA HIS A 48 -3.58 -18.25 -16.64
C HIS A 48 -4.33 -17.32 -15.68
N VAL A 49 -4.16 -16.02 -15.85
CA VAL A 49 -4.84 -15.00 -15.05
C VAL A 49 -5.63 -14.11 -15.99
N SER A 50 -6.95 -14.08 -15.80
CA SER A 50 -7.82 -13.10 -16.47
C SER A 50 -7.90 -11.83 -15.63
N PRO A 51 -7.96 -10.65 -16.26
CA PRO A 51 -8.15 -9.40 -15.55
C PRO A 51 -9.51 -9.37 -14.85
N ASN A 52 -9.54 -8.79 -13.67
CA ASN A 52 -10.75 -8.60 -12.88
C ASN A 52 -11.09 -7.11 -12.81
N PRO A 53 -12.32 -6.74 -12.39
CA PRO A 53 -12.72 -5.35 -12.22
C PRO A 53 -11.85 -4.56 -11.22
N PHE A 54 -11.07 -5.25 -10.39
CA PHE A 54 -9.96 -4.72 -9.63
C PHE A 54 -8.81 -5.71 -9.74
N THR A 55 -7.61 -5.22 -10.04
CA THR A 55 -6.38 -6.03 -10.07
C THR A 55 -5.40 -5.41 -9.08
N VAL A 56 -5.08 -6.14 -8.01
CA VAL A 56 -4.10 -5.72 -7.00
C VAL A 56 -2.78 -6.44 -7.26
N VAL A 57 -1.70 -5.66 -7.36
CA VAL A 57 -0.35 -6.18 -7.53
C VAL A 57 0.48 -5.76 -6.32
N GLU A 58 0.95 -6.75 -5.57
CA GLU A 58 1.76 -6.57 -4.37
C GLU A 58 3.15 -7.17 -4.61
N GLY A 59 4.19 -6.44 -4.22
CA GLY A 59 5.55 -6.94 -4.31
C GLY A 59 6.59 -5.90 -3.96
N LEU A 60 7.85 -6.32 -4.05
CA LEU A 60 9.03 -5.52 -3.68
C LEU A 60 9.35 -4.42 -4.71
N LEU A 61 9.11 -4.69 -6.00
CA LEU A 61 9.58 -3.87 -7.12
C LEU A 61 8.42 -3.37 -7.98
N GLY A 62 7.26 -3.09 -7.36
CA GLY A 62 6.03 -2.71 -8.07
C GLY A 62 6.14 -1.42 -8.87
N TYR A 63 7.03 -0.49 -8.50
CA TYR A 63 7.21 0.82 -9.13
C TYR A 63 8.60 1.00 -9.73
N HIS A 64 9.28 -0.10 -10.07
CA HIS A 64 10.69 -0.07 -10.43
C HIS A 64 10.98 0.66 -11.76
N THR A 65 10.12 0.49 -12.77
CA THR A 65 10.26 1.18 -14.06
C THR A 65 9.13 2.18 -14.29
N GLU A 66 9.33 3.11 -15.23
CA GLU A 66 8.30 4.08 -15.62
C GLU A 66 7.09 3.40 -16.24
N GLU A 67 7.31 2.46 -17.16
CA GLU A 67 6.25 1.74 -17.85
C GLU A 67 5.36 0.97 -16.88
N MET A 68 5.93 0.44 -15.80
CA MET A 68 5.17 -0.20 -14.72
C MET A 68 4.33 0.83 -13.96
N ARG A 69 4.91 1.99 -13.63
CA ARG A 69 4.24 3.06 -12.87
C ARG A 69 3.01 3.60 -13.60
N ASP A 70 3.03 3.61 -14.93
CA ASP A 70 1.94 4.13 -15.76
C ASP A 70 0.76 3.17 -15.91
N CYS A 71 0.94 1.90 -15.49
CA CYS A 71 -0.13 0.90 -15.52
C CYS A 71 -1.08 0.95 -14.32
N TYR A 72 -0.78 1.75 -13.30
CA TYR A 72 -1.54 1.80 -12.04
C TYR A 72 -2.46 3.01 -11.96
N ASP A 73 -3.71 2.78 -11.57
CA ASP A 73 -4.64 3.86 -11.22
C ASP A 73 -4.42 4.40 -9.80
N VAL A 74 -3.93 3.55 -8.89
CA VAL A 74 -3.67 3.85 -7.47
C VAL A 74 -2.39 3.13 -7.03
N ARG A 75 -1.44 3.86 -6.45
CA ARG A 75 -0.17 3.32 -5.93
C ARG A 75 -0.07 3.56 -4.42
N VAL A 76 0.09 2.48 -3.65
CA VAL A 76 0.21 2.52 -2.20
C VAL A 76 1.56 1.94 -1.78
N PHE A 77 2.33 2.68 -0.99
CA PHE A 77 3.60 2.22 -0.44
C PHE A 77 3.50 2.10 1.08
N LEU A 78 3.92 0.96 1.62
CA LEU A 78 3.92 0.71 3.07
C LEU A 78 5.32 0.99 3.64
N ALA A 79 5.50 2.16 4.24
CA ALA A 79 6.77 2.64 4.79
C ALA A 79 6.88 2.36 6.30
N LEU A 80 7.01 1.09 6.67
CA LEU A 80 7.16 0.73 8.09
C LEU A 80 8.55 1.14 8.63
N PRO A 81 8.64 1.65 9.87
CA PRO A 81 9.91 1.82 10.56
C PRO A 81 10.67 0.49 10.62
N GLU A 82 11.98 0.54 10.36
CA GLU A 82 12.82 -0.65 10.22
C GLU A 82 12.79 -1.52 11.48
N GLU A 83 12.82 -0.91 12.67
CA GLU A 83 12.74 -1.63 13.95
C GLU A 83 11.45 -2.45 14.09
N LEU A 84 10.30 -1.86 13.75
CA LEU A 84 9.00 -2.52 13.78
C LEU A 84 8.96 -3.68 12.77
N ARG A 85 9.42 -3.41 11.54
CA ARG A 85 9.49 -4.41 10.46
C ARG A 85 10.37 -5.60 10.82
N ARG A 86 11.56 -5.35 11.39
CA ARG A 86 12.50 -6.39 11.83
C ARG A 86 11.88 -7.24 12.94
N ARG A 87 11.28 -6.61 13.96
CA ARG A 87 10.61 -7.30 15.07
C ARG A 87 9.49 -8.22 14.58
N TRP A 88 8.60 -7.74 13.72
CA TRP A 88 7.52 -8.57 13.14
C TRP A 88 8.06 -9.72 12.30
N LYS A 89 9.13 -9.49 11.53
CA LYS A 89 9.75 -10.55 10.72
C LYS A 89 10.40 -11.61 11.61
N VAL A 90 11.12 -11.22 12.66
CA VAL A 90 11.69 -12.16 13.65
C VAL A 90 10.58 -12.95 14.31
N GLN A 91 9.56 -12.30 14.86
CA GLN A 91 8.42 -12.97 15.50
C GLN A 91 7.75 -13.98 14.57
N ARG A 92 7.48 -13.60 13.32
CA ARG A 92 6.83 -14.47 12.32
C ARG A 92 7.73 -15.64 11.90
N ASP A 93 8.98 -15.38 11.55
CA ASP A 93 9.86 -16.39 10.93
C ASP A 93 10.40 -17.38 11.99
N THR A 94 10.58 -16.95 13.24
CA THR A 94 10.94 -17.85 14.36
C THR A 94 9.75 -18.70 14.82
N SER A 95 8.54 -18.14 14.88
CA SER A 95 7.34 -18.89 15.33
C SER A 95 6.77 -19.84 14.29
N LYS A 96 6.78 -19.47 12.99
CA LYS A 96 6.08 -20.22 11.94
C LYS A 96 7.00 -21.01 11.00
N ARG A 97 8.28 -20.65 10.92
CA ARG A 97 9.19 -21.17 9.88
C ARG A 97 10.45 -21.86 10.41
N GLY A 98 10.63 -21.91 11.73
CA GLY A 98 11.72 -22.66 12.38
C GLY A 98 13.12 -22.06 12.21
N TYR A 99 13.22 -20.80 11.78
CA TYR A 99 14.50 -20.07 11.75
C TYR A 99 14.91 -19.63 13.15
N THR A 100 16.21 -19.49 13.40
CA THR A 100 16.70 -18.81 14.60
C THR A 100 16.65 -17.30 14.41
N GLU A 101 16.55 -16.55 15.51
CA GLU A 101 16.58 -15.09 15.48
C GLU A 101 17.84 -14.55 14.75
N ASP A 102 19.01 -15.07 15.09
CA ASP A 102 20.29 -14.71 14.45
C ASP A 102 20.27 -14.91 12.93
N GLN A 103 19.65 -15.99 12.43
CA GLN A 103 19.54 -16.24 10.99
C GLN A 103 18.65 -15.20 10.32
N VAL A 104 17.55 -14.81 10.96
CA VAL A 104 16.63 -13.81 10.41
C VAL A 104 17.28 -12.43 10.39
N LEU A 105 17.99 -12.05 11.46
CA LEU A 105 18.71 -10.78 11.54
C LEU A 105 19.85 -10.70 10.53
N ALA A 106 20.64 -11.77 10.38
CA ALA A 106 21.70 -11.82 9.38
C ALA A 106 21.18 -11.71 7.93
N ASP A 107 20.04 -12.35 7.62
CA ASP A 107 19.38 -12.24 6.32
C ASP A 107 18.83 -10.82 6.07
N LEU A 108 18.33 -10.16 7.12
CA LEU A 108 17.89 -8.77 7.06
C LEU A 108 19.05 -7.81 6.78
N ASP A 109 20.15 -7.92 7.54
CA ASP A 109 21.33 -7.08 7.36
C ASP A 109 21.95 -7.25 5.98
N LYS A 110 21.95 -8.47 5.43
CA LYS A 110 22.41 -8.73 4.07
C LYS A 110 21.57 -8.00 3.01
N ARG A 111 20.29 -7.78 3.26
CA ARG A 111 19.34 -7.17 2.31
C ARG A 111 19.27 -5.66 2.41
N GLU A 112 19.76 -5.06 3.49
CA GLU A 112 19.67 -3.62 3.74
C GLU A 112 20.23 -2.77 2.58
N PRO A 113 21.41 -3.09 1.99
CA PRO A 113 21.93 -2.30 0.87
C PRO A 113 21.01 -2.31 -0.36
N ASP A 114 20.50 -3.49 -0.75
CA ASP A 114 19.57 -3.61 -1.88
C ASP A 114 18.22 -2.95 -1.55
N SER A 115 17.78 -2.99 -0.29
CA SER A 115 16.56 -2.30 0.17
C SER A 115 16.67 -0.80 -0.03
N ALA A 116 17.75 -0.20 0.49
CA ALA A 116 18.03 1.22 0.36
C ALA A 116 18.18 1.65 -1.10
N GLN A 117 18.74 0.78 -1.95
CA GLN A 117 18.99 1.10 -3.36
C GLN A 117 17.77 0.91 -4.26
N PHE A 118 16.96 -0.12 -4.05
CA PHE A 118 15.92 -0.52 -5.00
C PHE A 118 14.50 -0.46 -4.44
N ILE A 119 14.31 -0.58 -3.13
CA ILE A 119 12.98 -0.64 -2.51
C ILE A 119 12.55 0.75 -2.02
N CYS A 120 13.32 1.35 -1.12
CA CYS A 120 12.98 2.64 -0.51
C CYS A 120 12.74 3.77 -1.54
N PRO A 121 13.53 3.90 -2.63
CA PRO A 121 13.29 4.98 -3.61
C PRO A 121 11.93 4.92 -4.33
N GLN A 122 11.24 3.78 -4.29
CA GLN A 122 9.92 3.63 -4.90
C GLN A 122 8.82 4.39 -4.14
N GLU A 123 9.03 4.76 -2.88
CA GLU A 123 8.07 5.51 -2.05
C GLU A 123 7.62 6.84 -2.69
N ARG A 124 8.56 7.55 -3.34
CA ARG A 124 8.29 8.82 -4.04
C ARG A 124 7.36 8.68 -5.25
N HIS A 125 7.11 7.44 -5.68
CA HIS A 125 6.20 7.11 -6.78
C HIS A 125 4.85 6.60 -6.27
N ALA A 126 4.62 6.52 -4.97
CA ALA A 126 3.31 6.19 -4.44
C ALA A 126 2.37 7.40 -4.55
N ASP A 127 1.07 7.17 -4.62
CA ASP A 127 0.07 8.23 -4.43
C ASP A 127 -0.33 8.35 -2.95
N MET A 128 -0.17 7.25 -2.22
CA MET A 128 -0.43 7.13 -0.80
C MET A 128 0.72 6.37 -0.12
N VAL A 129 1.36 6.98 0.87
CA VAL A 129 2.32 6.29 1.75
C VAL A 129 1.65 6.02 3.07
N VAL A 130 1.69 4.77 3.51
CA VAL A 130 1.12 4.33 4.78
C VAL A 130 2.25 3.91 5.71
N THR A 131 2.25 4.48 6.90
CA THR A 131 3.21 4.18 7.96
C THR A 131 2.43 3.80 9.22
N PHE A 132 2.91 2.77 9.93
CA PHE A 132 2.39 2.44 11.25
C PHE A 132 3.51 2.57 12.28
N LYS A 133 3.18 3.10 13.45
CA LYS A 133 4.10 3.24 14.59
C LYS A 133 3.42 2.77 15.88
N GLU A 134 4.22 2.34 16.85
CA GLU A 134 3.70 2.02 18.17
C GLU A 134 3.20 3.32 18.83
N GLY A 135 1.95 3.34 19.28
CA GLY A 135 1.41 4.42 20.10
C GLY A 135 1.76 4.24 21.57
N ASP A 136 1.52 5.27 22.38
CA ASP A 136 1.74 5.24 23.84
C ASP A 136 0.67 4.44 24.62
N ASN A 137 -0.23 3.75 23.91
CA ASN A 137 -1.35 3.01 24.48
C ASN A 137 -0.96 1.61 25.01
N GLY A 138 0.20 1.07 24.62
CA GLY A 138 0.72 -0.22 25.07
C GLY A 138 0.02 -1.46 24.48
N ASP A 139 -0.94 -1.28 23.57
CA ASP A 139 -1.58 -2.37 22.83
C ASP A 139 -0.83 -2.59 21.50
N PRO A 140 -0.22 -3.77 21.28
CA PRO A 140 0.55 -4.06 20.07
C PRO A 140 -0.28 -4.10 18.78
N TYR A 141 -1.61 -4.08 18.88
CA TYR A 141 -2.53 -4.07 17.74
C TYR A 141 -3.17 -2.69 17.50
N ALA A 142 -3.04 -1.76 18.44
CA ALA A 142 -3.52 -0.39 18.34
C ALA A 142 -2.38 0.54 17.88
N LEU A 143 -1.90 0.34 16.66
CA LEU A 143 -0.82 1.16 16.09
C LEU A 143 -1.36 2.50 15.61
N ASP A 144 -0.61 3.56 15.87
CA ASP A 144 -0.87 4.84 15.23
C ASP A 144 -0.60 4.70 13.72
N ALA A 145 -1.55 5.14 12.92
CA ALA A 145 -1.41 5.19 11.48
C ALA A 145 -1.06 6.60 11.04
N GLU A 146 -0.15 6.69 10.08
CA GLU A 146 0.19 7.92 9.40
C GLU A 146 0.09 7.69 7.90
N LEU A 147 -0.61 8.60 7.23
CA LEU A 147 -0.86 8.55 5.81
C LEU A 147 -0.33 9.83 5.17
N LEU A 148 0.57 9.70 4.22
CA LEU A 148 0.95 10.79 3.31
C LEU A 148 0.17 10.60 2.02
N LEU A 149 -0.71 11.55 1.72
CA LEU A 149 -1.62 11.53 0.59
C LEU A 149 -1.19 12.62 -0.39
N ARG A 150 -0.94 12.24 -1.64
CA ARG A 150 -0.54 13.17 -2.70
C ARG A 150 -1.77 13.62 -3.51
N ASP A 151 -1.65 14.78 -4.14
CA ASP A 151 -2.72 15.37 -4.96
C ASP A 151 -3.04 14.58 -6.22
N SER A 152 -2.24 13.56 -6.55
CA SER A 152 -2.49 12.62 -7.65
C SER A 152 -3.75 11.77 -7.46
N LEU A 153 -4.38 11.78 -6.28
CA LEU A 153 -5.65 11.11 -6.02
C LEU A 153 -6.68 12.06 -5.39
N PRO A 154 -7.96 11.97 -5.80
CA PRO A 154 -9.03 12.71 -5.14
C PRO A 154 -9.17 12.23 -3.71
N GLN A 155 -9.18 13.18 -2.76
CA GLN A 155 -9.23 12.91 -1.32
C GLN A 155 -10.64 13.13 -0.76
N PRO A 156 -11.11 12.27 0.17
CA PRO A 156 -12.34 12.56 0.89
C PRO A 156 -12.13 13.78 1.81
N ASP A 157 -13.18 14.58 2.00
CA ASP A 157 -13.17 15.65 2.99
C ASP A 157 -13.29 15.05 4.40
N LEU A 158 -12.19 15.14 5.15
CA LEU A 158 -12.05 14.62 6.50
C LEU A 158 -11.87 15.73 7.55
N SER A 159 -11.91 17.00 7.14
CA SER A 159 -11.79 18.15 8.03
C SER A 159 -12.79 18.16 9.20
N PRO A 160 -14.04 17.67 9.06
CA PRO A 160 -15.01 17.63 10.17
C PRO A 160 -14.62 16.77 11.37
N PHE A 161 -13.62 15.89 11.24
CA PHE A 161 -13.24 14.92 12.28
C PHE A 161 -11.98 15.31 13.05
N ILE A 162 -11.35 16.44 12.69
CA ILE A 162 -10.13 16.93 13.33
C ILE A 162 -10.44 17.47 14.73
N GLY A 163 -9.61 17.08 15.72
CA GLY A 163 -9.61 17.70 17.06
C GLY A 163 -10.87 17.46 17.90
N LYS A 164 -11.69 16.47 17.54
CA LYS A 164 -12.87 16.06 18.33
C LYS A 164 -12.52 15.48 19.70
N SER A 165 -11.30 14.98 19.86
CA SER A 165 -10.77 14.38 21.08
C SER A 165 -9.26 14.64 21.19
N ASP A 166 -8.70 14.45 22.38
CA ASP A 166 -7.24 14.49 22.61
C ASP A 166 -6.50 13.32 21.92
N ARG A 167 -7.24 12.29 21.49
CA ARG A 167 -6.75 11.03 20.89
C ARG A 167 -7.61 10.66 19.68
N GLY A 168 -7.34 11.31 18.56
CA GLY A 168 -8.17 11.19 17.36
C GLY A 168 -7.36 11.31 16.08
N MET A 169 -7.99 11.87 15.05
CA MET A 169 -7.35 12.13 13.78
C MET A 169 -6.87 13.59 13.70
N THR A 170 -5.66 13.78 13.18
CA THR A 170 -5.12 15.09 12.82
C THR A 170 -4.78 15.13 11.34
N ILE A 171 -4.85 16.33 10.75
CA ILE A 171 -4.47 16.57 9.36
C ILE A 171 -3.51 17.75 9.34
N GLU A 172 -2.38 17.57 8.66
CA GLU A 172 -1.44 18.63 8.31
C GLU A 172 -1.46 18.79 6.80
N GLU A 173 -1.79 19.99 6.34
CA GLU A 173 -1.81 20.33 4.91
C GLU A 173 -0.44 20.88 4.51
N GLY A 174 0.14 20.31 3.46
CA GLY A 174 1.32 20.83 2.75
C GLY A 174 0.95 21.38 1.37
N ASP A 175 1.95 21.84 0.62
CA ASP A 175 1.73 22.49 -0.68
C ASP A 175 1.24 21.52 -1.77
N SER A 176 1.65 20.25 -1.72
CA SER A 176 1.29 19.19 -2.69
C SER A 176 1.04 17.82 -2.06
N GLU A 177 1.03 17.78 -0.73
CA GLU A 177 0.87 16.56 0.06
C GLU A 177 0.09 16.87 1.33
N ARG A 178 -0.79 15.96 1.73
CA ARG A 178 -1.56 16.00 2.97
C ARG A 178 -1.10 14.86 3.87
N ARG A 179 -0.78 15.18 5.13
CA ARG A 179 -0.45 14.18 6.15
C ARG A 179 -1.65 13.98 7.07
N ILE A 180 -2.12 12.74 7.19
CA ILE A 180 -3.16 12.36 8.14
C ILE A 180 -2.52 11.48 9.20
N CYS A 181 -2.70 11.81 10.48
CA CYS A 181 -2.36 10.92 11.58
C CYS A 181 -3.65 10.43 12.24
N ILE A 182 -3.72 9.13 12.52
CA ILE A 182 -4.83 8.49 13.22
C ILE A 182 -4.23 7.77 14.42
N ALA A 183 -4.62 8.20 15.63
CA ALA A 183 -4.21 7.52 16.85
C ALA A 183 -4.64 6.05 16.83
N GLY A 184 -3.76 5.15 17.27
CA GLY A 184 -4.07 3.72 17.33
C GLY A 184 -5.16 3.40 18.35
N ASP A 185 -5.28 4.23 19.38
CA ASP A 185 -6.33 4.19 20.40
C ASP A 185 -7.42 5.24 20.17
N ILE A 186 -7.67 5.61 18.90
CA ILE A 186 -8.84 6.41 18.52
C ILE A 186 -10.12 5.79 19.10
N GLU A 187 -11.01 6.63 19.62
CA GLU A 187 -12.29 6.17 20.16
C GLU A 187 -13.13 5.53 19.04
N SER A 188 -13.68 4.33 19.30
CA SER A 188 -14.44 3.58 18.29
C SER A 188 -15.65 4.34 17.73
N GLU A 189 -16.27 5.23 18.51
CA GLU A 189 -17.34 6.10 18.03
C GLU A 189 -16.81 7.10 16.98
N GLN A 190 -15.66 7.74 17.25
CA GLN A 190 -15.01 8.64 16.30
C GLN A 190 -14.55 7.92 15.03
N ALA A 191 -13.99 6.71 15.17
CA ALA A 191 -13.60 5.89 14.02
C ALA A 191 -14.84 5.54 13.16
N ALA A 192 -15.93 5.12 13.78
CA ALA A 192 -17.18 4.82 13.08
C ALA A 192 -17.76 6.05 12.35
N GLU A 193 -17.71 7.24 12.96
CA GLU A 193 -18.13 8.48 12.29
C GLU A 193 -17.31 8.76 11.02
N ILE A 194 -15.98 8.57 11.08
CA ILE A 194 -15.09 8.72 9.92
C ILE A 194 -15.45 7.68 8.84
N GLU A 195 -15.64 6.42 9.24
CA GLU A 195 -15.98 5.34 8.31
C GLU A 195 -17.31 5.61 7.59
N GLU A 196 -18.37 6.00 8.30
CA GLU A 196 -19.65 6.32 7.69
C GLU A 196 -19.54 7.51 6.72
N ALA A 197 -18.75 8.53 7.07
CA ALA A 197 -18.55 9.68 6.19
C ALA A 197 -17.83 9.31 4.88
N ILE A 198 -16.89 8.35 4.94
CA ILE A 198 -16.27 7.80 3.73
C ILE A 198 -17.29 6.95 2.96
N TRP A 199 -18.10 6.12 3.63
CA TRP A 199 -19.13 5.30 2.99
C TRP A 199 -20.23 6.11 2.30
N ASP A 200 -20.59 7.28 2.83
CA ASP A 200 -21.54 8.20 2.18
C ASP A 200 -21.05 8.63 0.80
N LYS A 201 -19.74 8.80 0.62
CA LYS A 201 -19.11 9.10 -0.68
C LYS A 201 -19.05 7.87 -1.60
N LEU A 202 -19.12 6.66 -1.03
CA LEU A 202 -19.05 5.37 -1.72
C LEU A 202 -20.42 4.71 -1.91
N HIS A 203 -21.53 5.46 -1.95
CA HIS A 203 -22.88 4.90 -2.14
C HIS A 203 -22.99 3.99 -3.39
N PHE A 204 -22.27 4.32 -4.47
CA PHE A 204 -22.19 3.50 -5.70
C PHE A 204 -21.42 2.17 -5.52
N ALA A 205 -20.63 2.06 -4.45
CA ALA A 205 -19.79 0.92 -4.12
C ALA A 205 -20.17 0.28 -2.76
N SER A 206 -21.40 0.51 -2.28
CA SER A 206 -21.92 -0.03 -1.00
C SER A 206 -21.81 -1.55 -0.87
N HIS A 207 -21.83 -2.28 -2.00
CA HIS A 207 -21.62 -3.73 -2.04
C HIS A 207 -20.20 -4.19 -1.62
N LEU A 208 -19.24 -3.27 -1.53
CA LEU A 208 -17.87 -3.53 -1.05
C LEU A 208 -17.75 -3.41 0.48
N ARG A 209 -18.79 -2.95 1.18
CA ARG A 209 -18.78 -2.78 2.62
C ARG A 209 -18.55 -4.12 3.32
N SER A 210 -17.61 -4.14 4.26
CA SER A 210 -17.17 -5.35 4.96
C SER A 210 -16.98 -5.09 6.44
N GLU A 211 -17.38 -6.04 7.28
CA GLU A 211 -17.16 -6.00 8.73
C GLU A 211 -15.71 -6.35 9.12
N ASN A 212 -14.95 -6.91 8.17
CA ASN A 212 -13.59 -7.42 8.40
C ASN A 212 -12.52 -6.32 8.37
N LEU A 213 -12.88 -5.07 8.04
CA LEU A 213 -11.93 -3.95 8.08
C LEU A 213 -11.41 -3.77 9.52
N GLY A 214 -10.10 -3.60 9.64
CA GLY A 214 -9.42 -3.49 10.93
C GLY A 214 -9.16 -4.82 11.64
N GLU A 215 -9.56 -5.97 11.09
CA GLU A 215 -9.24 -7.27 11.69
C GLU A 215 -7.74 -7.61 11.58
N VAL A 216 -7.13 -7.98 12.71
CA VAL A 216 -5.77 -8.49 12.81
C VAL A 216 -5.81 -9.91 13.37
N ARG A 217 -5.30 -10.89 12.61
CA ARG A 217 -5.31 -12.31 13.02
C ARG A 217 -3.96 -12.76 13.54
N VAL A 218 -3.93 -13.24 14.78
CA VAL A 218 -2.73 -13.78 15.43
C VAL A 218 -3.01 -15.18 15.96
N GLY A 219 -2.50 -16.18 15.24
CA GLY A 219 -2.88 -17.57 15.50
C GLY A 219 -4.36 -17.78 15.21
N ASP A 220 -5.11 -18.23 16.22
CA ASP A 220 -6.57 -18.43 16.15
C ASP A 220 -7.35 -17.23 16.72
N GLU A 221 -6.67 -16.20 17.24
CA GLU A 221 -7.31 -15.01 17.80
C GLU A 221 -7.50 -13.92 16.74
N VAL A 222 -8.62 -13.21 16.84
CA VAL A 222 -8.95 -12.05 16.02
C VAL A 222 -8.98 -10.83 16.92
N HIS A 223 -8.08 -9.89 16.66
CA HIS A 223 -8.05 -8.56 17.25
C HIS A 223 -8.65 -7.56 16.27
N ARG A 224 -9.10 -6.41 16.77
CA ARG A 224 -9.62 -5.31 15.94
C ARG A 224 -8.82 -4.05 16.21
N SER A 225 -8.45 -3.37 15.14
CA SER A 225 -7.72 -2.10 15.14
C SER A 225 -8.53 -1.08 14.34
N ASP A 226 -9.06 -0.07 15.03
CA ASP A 226 -9.90 0.95 14.40
C ASP A 226 -9.07 1.86 13.46
N SER A 227 -7.83 2.20 13.84
CA SER A 227 -6.90 2.93 12.96
C SER A 227 -6.60 2.16 11.67
N LEU A 228 -6.36 0.84 11.76
CA LEU A 228 -6.19 -0.02 10.59
C LEU A 228 -7.46 -0.08 9.72
N GLY A 229 -8.63 -0.16 10.35
CA GLY A 229 -9.92 -0.16 9.65
C GLY A 229 -10.12 1.08 8.79
N VAL A 230 -9.87 2.26 9.37
CA VAL A 230 -9.95 3.54 8.65
C VAL A 230 -8.93 3.60 7.50
N VAL A 231 -7.68 3.19 7.72
CA VAL A 231 -6.64 3.15 6.66
C VAL A 231 -7.06 2.24 5.50
N GLN A 232 -7.54 1.03 5.80
CA GLN A 232 -8.00 0.09 4.78
C GLN A 232 -9.21 0.64 4.00
N LEU A 233 -10.12 1.34 4.69
CA LEU A 233 -11.25 1.99 4.05
C LEU A 233 -10.83 3.14 3.13
N LEU A 234 -9.81 3.92 3.51
CA LEU A 234 -9.24 4.96 2.64
C LEU A 234 -8.60 4.39 1.38
N ILE A 235 -7.86 3.29 1.49
CA ILE A 235 -7.32 2.58 0.31
C ILE A 235 -8.47 2.12 -0.59
N LEU A 236 -9.51 1.50 -0.01
CA LEU A 236 -10.70 1.07 -0.75
C LEU A 236 -11.42 2.25 -1.42
N TYR A 237 -11.52 3.40 -0.74
CA TYR A 237 -12.08 4.62 -1.29
C TYR A 237 -11.36 5.03 -2.57
N HIS A 238 -10.03 5.12 -2.55
CA HIS A 238 -9.24 5.49 -3.73
C HIS A 238 -9.37 4.47 -4.86
N MET A 239 -9.37 3.17 -4.55
CA MET A 239 -9.58 2.13 -5.57
C MET A 239 -10.96 2.27 -6.23
N ALA A 240 -12.02 2.44 -5.44
CA ALA A 240 -13.38 2.53 -5.94
C ALA A 240 -13.63 3.81 -6.75
N THR A 241 -13.09 4.95 -6.31
CA THR A 241 -13.21 6.23 -7.02
C THR A 241 -12.41 6.24 -8.31
N ALA A 242 -11.17 5.73 -8.31
CA ALA A 242 -10.37 5.61 -9.53
C ALA A 242 -11.08 4.75 -10.59
N LYS A 243 -11.65 3.61 -10.18
CA LYS A 243 -12.44 2.78 -11.08
C LYS A 243 -13.68 3.49 -11.62
N ALA A 244 -14.38 4.26 -10.78
CA ALA A 244 -15.54 5.01 -11.22
C ALA A 244 -15.15 6.07 -12.27
N ALA A 245 -14.02 6.76 -12.08
CA ALA A 245 -13.49 7.71 -13.05
C ALA A 245 -13.20 7.06 -14.41
N VAL A 246 -12.47 5.93 -14.41
CA VAL A 246 -12.17 5.15 -15.62
C VAL A 246 -13.45 4.66 -16.31
N ALA A 247 -14.44 4.18 -15.56
CA ALA A 247 -15.69 3.66 -16.11
C ALA A 247 -16.57 4.74 -16.78
N LEU A 248 -16.45 6.00 -16.35
CA LEU A 248 -17.17 7.13 -16.93
C LEU A 248 -16.53 7.70 -18.21
N GLY A 249 -15.45 7.07 -18.69
CA GLY A 249 -14.72 7.51 -19.89
C GLY A 249 -13.79 8.69 -19.63
N GLY A 250 -13.59 9.06 -18.36
CA GLY A 250 -12.46 9.89 -17.95
C GLY A 250 -11.17 9.10 -18.08
N ALA A 251 -10.06 9.81 -18.25
CA ALA A 251 -8.76 9.19 -18.06
C ALA A 251 -8.60 8.88 -16.56
N GLY A 252 -7.84 7.85 -16.17
CA GLY A 252 -7.57 7.61 -14.75
C GLY A 252 -7.02 8.88 -14.09
N PRO A 253 -7.14 9.05 -12.75
CA PRO A 253 -6.81 10.31 -12.06
C PRO A 253 -5.42 10.89 -12.40
N ARG A 254 -4.48 10.05 -12.86
CA ARG A 254 -3.14 10.46 -13.31
C ARG A 254 -3.08 11.10 -14.70
N ALA A 255 -3.93 10.69 -15.64
CA ALA A 255 -3.94 11.29 -16.98
C ALA A 255 -4.57 12.69 -17.00
N GLU A 256 -5.37 13.04 -15.97
CA GLU A 256 -5.82 14.41 -15.74
C GLU A 256 -4.71 15.27 -15.09
N ALA A 257 -4.00 14.74 -14.08
CA ALA A 257 -2.87 15.44 -13.46
C ALA A 257 -1.69 15.70 -14.41
N GLU A 258 -1.35 14.74 -15.28
CA GLU A 258 -0.30 14.92 -16.30
C GLU A 258 -0.70 15.90 -17.40
N ALA A 259 -2.00 16.04 -17.70
CA ALA A 259 -2.49 17.05 -18.64
C ALA A 259 -2.41 18.46 -18.05
N GLU A 260 -2.70 18.63 -16.75
CA GLU A 260 -2.56 19.91 -16.04
C GLU A 260 -1.08 20.32 -15.88
N ASP A 261 -0.18 19.40 -15.56
CA ASP A 261 1.25 19.69 -15.46
C ASP A 261 1.90 19.95 -16.85
N ALA A 262 1.36 19.38 -17.93
CA ALA A 262 1.80 19.69 -19.29
C ALA A 262 1.36 21.09 -19.77
N GLU A 263 0.33 21.68 -19.16
CA GLU A 263 -0.10 23.06 -19.43
C GLU A 263 0.68 24.11 -18.62
N ASP A 264 1.42 23.72 -17.57
CA ASP A 264 2.28 24.61 -16.77
C ASP A 264 3.76 24.19 -16.79
N PRO A 265 4.55 24.62 -17.80
CA PRO A 265 5.95 24.22 -17.96
C PRO A 265 6.89 24.72 -16.84
N ALA A 266 6.40 25.50 -15.87
CA ALA A 266 7.20 26.00 -14.76
C ALA A 266 7.41 24.98 -13.62
N LYS A 267 6.61 23.90 -13.56
CA LYS A 267 6.74 22.84 -12.53
C LYS A 267 7.72 21.71 -12.87
N MET A 268 8.13 21.59 -14.13
CA MET A 268 9.00 20.49 -14.60
C MET A 268 10.48 20.64 -14.23
N GLU A 269 10.92 21.76 -13.65
CA GLU A 269 12.34 22.05 -13.38
C GLU A 269 12.70 22.27 -11.89
N SER A 270 11.84 21.91 -10.93
CA SER A 270 12.13 22.02 -9.48
C SER A 270 12.33 20.70 -8.77
#